data_AF-A0AAD3H6W7-F1
#
_entry.id   AF-A0AAD3H6W7-F1
#
_cell.length_a   1.000
_cell.length_b   1.000
_cell.length_c   1.000
_cell.angle_alpha   90.00
_cell.angle_beta   90.00
_cell.angle_gamma   90.00
#
_symmetry.space_group_name_H-M   'P 1'
#
loop_
_entity.id
_entity.type
_entity.pdbx_description
1 polymer ?
#
loop_
_entity_poly.entity_id
_entity_poly.type
_entity_poly.pdbx_seq_one_letter_code
_entity_poly.pdbx_strand_id
1 'polypeptide(L)'
;MTGKEGLITALIDLTNSLVEIYLANVIKPFLVLHEKFYKALNASLRALLDENAQSIPAWFTANFITYARTAFVIPCVLLIANGYTVLPALIILGTDFGDFLDGVVARFWVDRKEIEAVGANVEDVSNKDKPELKESWSVAHRSKSYGGFIDAVCDKAFVIPCWIAFMASIPDSTHLKILQYIVLWSLILTEISSGSIRFRAYYSTNGVPAPSVKGLDFSTSAVKADHIGKAKQTFEMFGSAFFILAPFRYLGLLLLAAAVPLAYESVRRKVKRRVIYVSGDVNKLDHNVLKFWKQAKGLGSKLIVGISSDDKDAVANASACESVDFVVANAPTEISKAFLDKMGVDYVLSSSTVAKISISQDLASHNCCLEMVDESTCTLVGSEKTEKSD
;
A
#
# COMPACT_ATOMS: atom_id res chain seq x y z
N MET A 1 28.67 -0.20 -21.77
CA MET A 1 27.75 -0.55 -20.67
C MET A 1 26.46 -1.26 -21.14
N THR A 2 26.27 -1.51 -22.43
CA THR A 2 24.98 -1.95 -23.01
C THR A 2 24.63 -3.44 -22.88
N GLY A 3 25.60 -4.35 -22.70
CA GLY A 3 25.32 -5.80 -22.70
C GLY A 3 24.75 -6.35 -21.38
N LYS A 4 25.25 -5.88 -20.22
CA LYS A 4 24.82 -6.39 -18.90
C LYS A 4 23.46 -5.84 -18.46
N GLU A 5 23.19 -4.57 -18.79
CA GLU A 5 21.88 -3.96 -18.53
C GLU A 5 20.77 -4.66 -19.33
N GLY A 6 21.04 -5.06 -20.57
CA GLY A 6 20.09 -5.83 -21.38
C GLY A 6 19.73 -7.19 -20.79
N LEU A 7 20.71 -7.93 -20.27
CA LEU A 7 20.46 -9.25 -19.67
C LEU A 7 19.63 -9.15 -18.39
N ILE A 8 19.94 -8.19 -17.50
CA ILE A 8 19.20 -8.01 -16.25
C ILE A 8 17.75 -7.63 -16.54
N THR A 9 17.52 -6.70 -17.46
CA THR A 9 16.17 -6.31 -17.88
C THR A 9 15.40 -7.49 -18.47
N ALA A 10 16.02 -8.27 -19.36
CA ALA A 10 15.38 -9.46 -19.93
C ALA A 10 15.01 -10.51 -18.86
N LEU A 11 15.84 -10.71 -17.83
CA LEU A 11 15.54 -11.61 -16.72
C LEU A 11 14.37 -11.10 -15.85
N ILE A 12 14.31 -9.79 -15.60
CA ILE A 12 13.20 -9.15 -14.88
C ILE A 12 11.90 -9.30 -15.67
N ASP A 13 11.94 -9.07 -16.98
CA ASP A 13 10.77 -9.19 -17.86
C ASP A 13 10.27 -10.64 -17.92
N LEU A 14 11.18 -11.61 -18.06
CA LEU A 14 10.83 -13.03 -17.98
C LEU A 14 10.19 -13.38 -16.63
N THR A 15 10.78 -12.91 -15.52
CA THR A 15 10.23 -13.13 -14.17
C THR A 15 8.83 -12.54 -14.04
N ASN A 16 8.63 -11.32 -14.55
CA ASN A 16 7.33 -10.66 -14.57
C ASN A 16 6.29 -11.48 -15.33
N SER A 17 6.63 -11.96 -16.53
CA SER A 17 5.71 -12.80 -17.32
C SER A 17 5.37 -14.10 -16.62
N LEU A 18 6.34 -14.77 -15.99
CA LEU A 18 6.10 -16.01 -15.23
C LEU A 18 5.17 -15.78 -14.04
N VAL A 19 5.38 -14.70 -13.29
CA VAL A 19 4.53 -14.32 -12.16
C VAL A 19 3.12 -13.99 -12.63
N GLU A 20 2.96 -13.30 -13.76
CA GLU A 20 1.65 -12.99 -14.34
C GLU A 20 0.89 -14.23 -14.78
N ILE A 21 1.56 -15.19 -15.44
CA ILE A 21 0.99 -16.49 -15.78
C ILE A 21 0.57 -17.24 -14.52
N TYR A 22 1.39 -17.23 -13.47
CA TYR A 22 1.08 -17.85 -12.18
C TYR A 22 -0.16 -17.22 -11.52
N LEU A 23 -0.21 -15.88 -11.47
CA LEU A 23 -1.33 -15.15 -10.89
C LEU A 23 -2.63 -15.42 -11.64
N ALA A 24 -2.59 -15.41 -12.97
CA ALA A 24 -3.76 -15.59 -13.82
C ALA A 24 -4.33 -17.01 -13.75
N ASN A 25 -3.47 -18.03 -13.73
CA ASN A 25 -3.89 -19.42 -13.88
C ASN A 25 -4.01 -20.18 -12.56
N VAL A 26 -3.13 -19.91 -11.59
CA VAL A 26 -3.08 -20.66 -10.32
C VAL A 26 -3.80 -19.92 -9.21
N ILE A 27 -3.51 -18.63 -9.06
CA ILE A 27 -3.98 -17.84 -7.91
C ILE A 27 -5.39 -17.33 -8.12
N LYS A 28 -5.75 -16.87 -9.32
CA LYS A 28 -7.09 -16.31 -9.59
C LYS A 28 -8.24 -17.24 -9.18
N PRO A 29 -8.23 -18.55 -9.47
CA PRO A 29 -9.28 -19.47 -8.98
C PRO A 29 -9.30 -19.57 -7.45
N PHE A 30 -8.13 -19.63 -6.82
CA PHE A 30 -8.00 -19.68 -5.37
C PHE A 30 -8.56 -18.41 -4.69
N LEU A 31 -8.32 -17.23 -5.28
CA LEU A 31 -8.80 -15.95 -4.74
C LEU A 31 -10.32 -15.91 -4.61
N VAL A 32 -11.07 -16.53 -5.53
CA VAL A 32 -12.54 -16.57 -5.45
C VAL A 32 -13.01 -17.37 -4.24
N LEU A 33 -12.38 -18.52 -3.96
CA LEU A 33 -12.71 -19.35 -2.81
C LEU A 33 -12.28 -18.66 -1.50
N HIS A 34 -11.07 -18.13 -1.50
CA HIS A 34 -10.47 -17.40 -0.39
C HIS A 34 -11.33 -16.20 0.00
N GLU A 35 -11.81 -15.41 -0.96
CA GLU A 35 -12.69 -14.27 -0.71
C GLU A 35 -14.02 -14.68 -0.06
N LYS A 36 -14.63 -15.79 -0.51
CA LYS A 36 -15.85 -16.32 0.11
C LYS A 36 -15.61 -16.72 1.56
N PHE A 37 -14.52 -17.44 1.83
CA PHE A 37 -14.13 -17.82 3.18
C PHE A 37 -13.92 -16.58 4.07
N TYR A 38 -13.19 -15.58 3.57
CA TYR A 38 -12.91 -14.35 4.30
C TYR A 38 -14.16 -13.53 4.56
N LYS A 39 -15.09 -13.45 3.60
CA LYS A 39 -16.37 -12.77 3.80
C LYS A 39 -17.18 -13.44 4.91
N ALA A 40 -17.24 -14.78 4.91
CA ALA A 40 -17.92 -15.53 5.96
C ALA A 40 -17.26 -15.32 7.33
N LEU A 41 -15.93 -15.44 7.42
CA LEU A 41 -15.19 -15.24 8.66
C LEU A 41 -15.37 -13.82 9.21
N ASN A 42 -15.24 -12.80 8.36
CA ASN A 42 -15.46 -11.41 8.75
C ASN A 42 -16.88 -11.17 9.27
N ALA A 43 -17.90 -11.76 8.60
CA ALA A 43 -19.29 -11.64 9.03
C ALA A 43 -19.51 -12.28 10.40
N SER A 44 -18.96 -13.49 10.63
CA SER A 44 -19.06 -14.17 11.92
C SER A 44 -18.35 -13.41 13.05
N LEU A 45 -17.11 -12.96 12.83
CA LEU A 45 -16.38 -12.17 13.82
C LEU A 45 -17.07 -10.84 14.11
N ARG A 46 -17.63 -10.20 13.08
CA ARG A 46 -18.34 -8.94 13.26
C ARG A 46 -19.63 -9.12 14.06
N ALA A 47 -20.42 -10.15 13.75
CA ALA A 47 -21.63 -10.47 14.51
C ALA A 47 -21.31 -10.67 16.01
N LEU A 48 -20.24 -11.42 16.32
CA LEU A 48 -19.80 -11.62 17.71
C LEU A 48 -19.41 -10.31 18.41
N LEU A 49 -18.75 -9.38 17.72
CA LEU A 49 -18.40 -8.08 18.30
C LEU A 49 -19.65 -7.21 18.53
N ASP A 50 -20.58 -7.21 17.57
CA ASP A 50 -21.82 -6.43 17.67
C ASP A 50 -22.74 -6.96 18.80
N GLU A 51 -22.85 -8.28 18.94
CA GLU A 51 -23.59 -8.93 20.04
C GLU A 51 -23.02 -8.59 21.43
N ASN A 52 -21.71 -8.38 21.52
CA ASN A 52 -21.00 -8.10 22.76
C ASN A 52 -20.56 -6.64 22.90
N ALA A 53 -21.12 -5.74 22.10
CA ALA A 53 -20.55 -4.41 21.89
C ALA A 53 -20.49 -3.51 23.13
N GLN A 54 -21.30 -3.77 24.17
CA GLN A 54 -21.22 -3.07 25.45
C GLN A 54 -20.15 -3.63 26.40
N SER A 55 -19.73 -4.87 26.18
CA SER A 55 -18.77 -5.59 27.02
C SER A 55 -17.34 -5.48 26.51
N ILE A 56 -17.14 -4.97 25.29
CA ILE A 56 -15.81 -4.80 24.70
C ILE A 56 -15.13 -3.57 25.35
N PRO A 57 -13.99 -3.75 26.02
CA PRO A 57 -13.32 -2.65 26.67
C PRO A 57 -12.63 -1.73 25.65
N ALA A 58 -12.55 -0.43 25.96
CA ALA A 58 -11.98 0.59 25.07
C ALA A 58 -10.50 0.36 24.70
N TRP A 59 -9.76 -0.41 25.51
CA TRP A 59 -8.36 -0.76 25.20
C TRP A 59 -8.24 -1.85 24.13
N PHE A 60 -9.31 -2.60 23.86
CA PHE A 60 -9.34 -3.67 22.85
C PHE A 60 -9.44 -3.07 21.44
N THR A 61 -8.31 -2.52 21.00
CA THR A 61 -8.16 -1.83 19.71
C THR A 61 -7.39 -2.70 18.72
N ALA A 62 -7.46 -2.37 17.43
CA ALA A 62 -6.66 -3.04 16.41
C ALA A 62 -5.16 -3.03 16.75
N ASN A 63 -4.63 -1.86 17.14
CA ASN A 63 -3.22 -1.72 17.53
C ASN A 63 -2.84 -2.63 18.71
N PHE A 64 -3.72 -2.80 19.71
CA PHE A 64 -3.45 -3.71 20.83
C PHE A 64 -3.27 -5.14 20.34
N ILE A 65 -4.16 -5.61 19.46
CA ILE A 65 -4.10 -6.96 18.87
C ILE A 65 -2.83 -7.11 18.04
N THR A 66 -2.49 -6.11 17.24
CA THR A 66 -1.24 -6.04 16.47
C THR A 66 0.00 -6.14 17.37
N TYR A 67 0.05 -5.43 18.49
CA TYR A 67 1.17 -5.54 19.44
C TYR A 67 1.21 -6.90 20.14
N ALA A 68 0.08 -7.41 20.57
CA ALA A 68 -0.02 -8.71 21.22
C ALA A 68 0.44 -9.84 20.30
N ARG A 69 -0.01 -9.84 19.03
CA ARG A 69 0.40 -10.83 18.02
C ARG A 69 1.91 -10.73 17.72
N THR A 70 2.46 -9.52 17.66
CA THR A 70 3.91 -9.32 17.50
C THR A 70 4.71 -9.86 18.68
N ALA A 71 4.25 -9.66 19.92
CA ALA A 71 4.94 -10.12 21.11
C ALA A 71 5.11 -11.64 21.16
N PHE A 72 4.22 -12.41 20.52
CA PHE A 72 4.34 -13.86 20.40
C PHE A 72 5.55 -14.33 19.59
N VAL A 73 6.25 -13.44 18.86
CA VAL A 73 7.48 -13.81 18.15
C VAL A 73 8.54 -14.36 19.11
N ILE A 74 8.64 -13.80 20.33
CA ILE A 74 9.63 -14.21 21.33
C ILE A 74 9.41 -15.67 21.77
N PRO A 75 8.24 -16.03 22.35
CA PRO A 75 8.00 -17.42 22.72
C PRO A 75 8.00 -18.35 21.50
N CYS A 76 7.53 -17.91 20.32
CA CYS A 76 7.55 -18.73 19.11
C CYS A 76 8.99 -19.11 18.70
N VAL A 77 9.89 -18.13 18.58
CA VAL A 77 11.29 -18.36 18.21
C VAL A 77 12.01 -19.21 19.26
N LEU A 78 11.78 -18.97 20.55
CA LEU A 78 12.37 -19.79 21.61
C LEU A 78 11.90 -21.25 21.53
N LEU A 79 10.62 -21.49 21.27
CA LEU A 79 10.08 -22.84 21.12
C LEU A 79 10.69 -23.55 19.90
N ILE A 80 10.80 -22.86 18.76
CA ILE A 80 11.46 -23.36 17.56
C ILE A 80 12.92 -23.73 17.85
N ALA A 81 13.66 -22.84 18.53
CA ALA A 81 15.06 -23.05 18.88
C ALA A 81 15.27 -24.27 19.81
N ASN A 82 14.29 -24.57 20.67
CA ASN A 82 14.30 -25.74 21.54
C ASN A 82 13.72 -27.01 20.88
N GLY A 83 13.44 -26.98 19.57
CA GLY A 83 12.96 -28.14 18.81
C GLY A 83 11.48 -28.48 19.00
N TYR A 84 10.70 -27.63 19.67
CA TYR A 84 9.25 -27.79 19.72
C TYR A 84 8.64 -27.44 18.36
N THR A 85 7.64 -28.20 17.92
CA THR A 85 7.04 -28.03 16.59
C THR A 85 5.56 -27.66 16.64
N VAL A 86 4.78 -28.29 17.53
CA VAL A 86 3.32 -28.12 17.58
C VAL A 86 2.91 -26.75 18.11
N LEU A 87 3.37 -26.38 19.30
CA LEU A 87 3.01 -25.10 19.92
C LEU A 87 3.41 -23.88 19.07
N PRO A 88 4.64 -23.77 18.52
CA PRO A 88 4.98 -22.66 17.61
C PRO A 88 4.13 -22.66 16.33
N ALA A 89 3.76 -23.81 15.77
CA ALA A 89 2.83 -23.86 14.63
C ALA A 89 1.44 -23.27 15.00
N LEU A 90 0.93 -23.58 16.19
CA LEU A 90 -0.32 -22.98 16.69
C LEU A 90 -0.19 -21.47 16.94
N ILE A 91 0.95 -21.01 17.46
CA ILE A 91 1.21 -19.57 17.66
C ILE A 91 1.23 -18.84 16.31
N ILE A 92 1.86 -19.41 15.29
CA ILE A 92 1.88 -18.84 13.93
C ILE A 92 0.44 -18.71 13.42
N LEU A 93 -0.36 -19.80 13.45
CA LEU A 93 -1.76 -19.74 13.00
C LEU A 93 -2.61 -18.77 13.83
N GLY A 94 -2.39 -18.69 15.14
CA GLY A 94 -3.05 -17.72 16.01
C GLY A 94 -2.69 -16.27 15.69
N THR A 95 -1.45 -16.03 15.28
CA THR A 95 -0.97 -14.71 14.84
C THR A 95 -1.65 -14.27 13.53
N ASP A 96 -1.83 -15.20 12.58
CA ASP A 96 -2.59 -14.97 11.33
C ASP A 96 -4.07 -14.66 11.63
N PHE A 97 -4.68 -15.44 12.54
CA PHE A 97 -6.03 -15.15 13.00
C PHE A 97 -6.14 -13.77 13.66
N GLY A 98 -5.11 -13.36 14.42
CA GLY A 98 -5.01 -12.03 15.02
C GLY A 98 -5.00 -10.90 13.99
N ASP A 99 -4.33 -11.09 12.85
CA ASP A 99 -4.34 -10.16 11.70
C ASP A 99 -5.74 -9.99 11.10
N PHE A 100 -6.55 -11.05 11.06
CA PHE A 100 -7.95 -10.90 10.66
C PHE A 100 -8.77 -10.14 11.71
N LEU A 101 -8.56 -10.47 12.97
CA LEU A 101 -9.31 -9.91 14.08
C LEU A 101 -9.04 -8.40 14.22
N ASP A 102 -7.78 -7.95 14.10
CA ASP A 102 -7.45 -6.52 14.22
C ASP A 102 -8.14 -5.68 13.13
N GLY A 103 -8.24 -6.17 11.90
CA GLY A 103 -8.95 -5.51 10.82
C GLY A 103 -10.46 -5.43 11.06
N VAL A 104 -11.08 -6.45 11.67
CA VAL A 104 -12.50 -6.43 12.04
C VAL A 104 -12.73 -5.45 13.18
N VAL A 105 -11.88 -5.47 14.21
CA VAL A 105 -11.94 -4.58 15.37
C VAL A 105 -11.71 -3.12 14.97
N ALA A 106 -10.82 -2.85 14.01
CA ALA A 106 -10.63 -1.51 13.46
C ALA A 106 -11.95 -0.95 12.88
N ARG A 107 -12.65 -1.74 12.06
CA ARG A 107 -13.96 -1.33 11.48
C ARG A 107 -15.03 -1.15 12.54
N PHE A 108 -15.09 -2.06 13.51
CA PHE A 108 -16.01 -1.95 14.64
C PHE A 108 -15.90 -0.62 15.38
N TRP A 109 -14.67 -0.19 15.70
CA TRP A 109 -14.46 1.08 16.40
C TRP A 109 -14.70 2.31 15.52
N VAL A 110 -14.50 2.22 14.20
CA VAL A 110 -14.86 3.30 13.27
C VAL A 110 -16.37 3.51 13.27
N ASP A 111 -17.15 2.44 13.06
CA ASP A 111 -18.62 2.51 13.03
C ASP A 111 -19.19 3.01 14.36
N ARG A 112 -18.61 2.56 15.49
CA ARG A 112 -18.99 3.02 16.84
C ARG A 112 -18.83 4.52 17.02
N LYS A 113 -17.68 5.07 16.59
CA LYS A 113 -17.42 6.51 16.67
C LYS A 113 -18.38 7.31 15.79
N GLU A 114 -18.74 6.79 14.62
CA GLU A 114 -19.72 7.45 13.75
C GLU A 114 -21.11 7.49 14.39
N ILE A 115 -21.55 6.39 15.03
CA ILE A 115 -22.82 6.34 15.78
C ILE A 115 -22.81 7.32 16.96
N GLU A 116 -21.72 7.36 17.73
CA GLU A 116 -21.57 8.28 18.87
C GLU A 116 -21.55 9.74 18.42
N ALA A 117 -20.88 10.07 17.31
CA ALA A 117 -20.83 11.42 16.75
C ALA A 117 -22.21 11.90 16.26
N VAL A 118 -23.02 11.02 15.65
CA VAL A 118 -24.41 11.34 15.29
C VAL A 118 -25.26 11.64 16.53
N GLY A 119 -25.01 10.96 17.65
CA GLY A 119 -25.68 11.22 18.93
C GLY A 119 -25.23 12.51 19.63
N ALA A 120 -23.96 12.92 19.46
CA ALA A 120 -23.37 14.06 20.15
C ALA A 120 -23.59 15.44 19.47
N ASN A 121 -23.97 15.47 18.19
CA ASN A 121 -24.19 16.70 17.41
C ASN A 121 -25.39 17.57 17.85
N VAL A 122 -25.98 17.30 19.02
CA VAL A 122 -27.15 18.02 19.54
C VAL A 122 -26.78 19.12 20.55
N GLU A 123 -25.56 19.15 21.13
CA GLU A 123 -25.33 19.97 22.34
C GLU A 123 -24.26 21.08 22.32
N ASP A 124 -23.44 21.27 21.27
CA ASP A 124 -22.34 22.26 21.36
C ASP A 124 -22.39 23.38 20.31
N VAL A 125 -23.03 24.50 20.67
CA VAL A 125 -23.03 25.77 19.89
C VAL A 125 -22.44 26.96 20.69
N SER A 126 -21.90 26.78 21.89
CA SER A 126 -21.43 27.92 22.72
C SER A 126 -19.95 27.90 23.10
N ASN A 127 -19.06 28.26 22.17
CA ASN A 127 -17.82 29.03 22.45
C ASN A 127 -17.00 29.23 21.16
N LYS A 128 -17.22 30.32 20.42
CA LYS A 128 -16.42 30.67 19.23
C LYS A 128 -15.16 31.50 19.52
N ASP A 129 -14.94 31.91 20.77
CA ASP A 129 -13.91 32.90 21.12
C ASP A 129 -12.66 32.32 21.79
N LYS A 130 -12.52 30.98 21.85
CA LYS A 130 -11.29 30.35 22.36
C LYS A 130 -10.34 29.99 21.22
N PRO A 131 -9.04 30.32 21.32
CA PRO A 131 -8.06 29.85 20.35
C PRO A 131 -8.05 28.32 20.32
N GLU A 132 -8.35 27.75 19.16
CA GLU A 132 -8.42 26.31 18.93
C GLU A 132 -7.12 25.82 18.28
N LEU A 133 -6.44 24.85 18.90
CA LEU A 133 -5.29 24.19 18.30
C LEU A 133 -5.77 23.19 17.25
N LYS A 134 -5.49 23.46 15.98
CA LYS A 134 -5.80 22.53 14.88
C LYS A 134 -4.55 21.80 14.42
N GLU A 135 -4.69 20.48 14.26
CA GLU A 135 -3.64 19.67 13.67
C GLU A 135 -3.36 20.10 12.22
N SER A 136 -2.09 20.08 11.82
CA SER A 136 -1.75 20.20 10.41
C SER A 136 -2.26 18.98 9.63
N TRP A 137 -2.51 19.13 8.33
CA TRP A 137 -2.87 18.01 7.45
C TRP A 137 -1.89 16.83 7.57
N SER A 138 -0.60 17.11 7.70
CA SER A 138 0.44 16.09 7.86
C SER A 138 0.32 15.31 9.18
N VAL A 139 0.02 15.99 10.29
CA VAL A 139 -0.18 15.34 11.60
C VAL A 139 -1.46 14.51 11.60
N ALA A 140 -2.58 15.10 11.16
CA ALA A 140 -3.87 14.43 11.09
C ALA A 140 -3.82 13.18 10.19
N HIS A 141 -3.18 13.30 9.02
CA HIS A 141 -3.03 12.18 8.10
C HIS A 141 -2.14 11.06 8.66
N ARG A 142 -0.99 11.40 9.27
CA ARG A 142 -0.09 10.40 9.88
C ARG A 142 -0.74 9.70 11.06
N SER A 143 -1.51 10.42 11.88
CA SER A 143 -2.29 9.85 12.98
C SER A 143 -3.31 8.84 12.46
N LYS A 144 -4.08 9.22 11.43
CA LYS A 144 -5.07 8.32 10.79
C LYS A 144 -4.43 7.08 10.17
N SER A 145 -3.25 7.22 9.56
CA SER A 145 -2.55 6.13 8.86
C SER A 145 -1.62 5.30 9.78
N TYR A 146 -1.42 5.71 11.03
CA TYR A 146 -0.46 5.07 11.94
C TYR A 146 -0.78 3.61 12.22
N GLY A 147 -2.06 3.28 12.45
CA GLY A 147 -2.48 1.90 12.71
C GLY A 147 -2.11 0.95 11.57
N GLY A 148 -2.41 1.33 10.32
CA GLY A 148 -2.05 0.52 9.14
C GLY A 148 -0.53 0.45 8.90
N PHE A 149 0.24 1.46 9.31
CA PHE A 149 1.69 1.41 9.28
C PHE A 149 2.25 0.41 10.32
N ILE A 150 1.77 0.48 11.56
CA ILE A 150 2.21 -0.42 12.63
C ILE A 150 1.88 -1.86 12.30
N ASP A 151 0.64 -2.12 11.89
CA ASP A 151 0.18 -3.42 11.36
C ASP A 151 1.16 -4.01 10.35
N ALA A 152 1.47 -3.23 9.32
CA ALA A 152 2.39 -3.64 8.27
C ALA A 152 3.82 -3.94 8.75
N VAL A 153 4.34 -3.23 9.75
CA VAL A 153 5.69 -3.43 10.29
C VAL A 153 5.72 -4.64 11.23
N CYS A 154 4.71 -4.75 12.08
CA CYS A 154 4.53 -5.82 13.05
C CYS A 154 4.45 -7.21 12.39
N ASP A 155 3.76 -7.32 11.25
CA ASP A 155 3.77 -8.53 10.41
C ASP A 155 5.19 -9.02 10.10
N LYS A 156 6.06 -8.10 9.71
CA LYS A 156 7.44 -8.40 9.29
C LYS A 156 8.31 -8.72 10.50
N ALA A 157 8.12 -7.98 11.59
CA ALA A 157 8.79 -8.21 12.86
C ALA A 157 8.48 -9.60 13.43
N PHE A 158 7.30 -10.18 13.14
CA PHE A 158 6.97 -11.54 13.53
C PHE A 158 7.53 -12.59 12.54
N VAL A 159 7.23 -12.47 11.26
CA VAL A 159 7.46 -13.58 10.30
C VAL A 159 8.93 -13.78 9.95
N ILE A 160 9.72 -12.69 9.85
CA ILE A 160 11.13 -12.76 9.43
C ILE A 160 11.98 -13.53 10.47
N PRO A 161 11.93 -13.21 11.78
CA PRO A 161 12.66 -13.99 12.78
C PRO A 161 12.26 -15.47 12.80
N CYS A 162 10.97 -15.79 12.62
CA CYS A 162 10.51 -17.17 12.52
C CYS A 162 11.15 -17.92 11.35
N TRP A 163 11.21 -17.32 10.15
CA TRP A 163 11.88 -17.93 9.00
C TRP A 163 13.40 -18.07 9.17
N ILE A 164 14.05 -17.12 9.85
CA ILE A 164 15.46 -17.24 10.22
C ILE A 164 15.66 -18.44 11.16
N ALA A 165 14.80 -18.60 12.17
CA ALA A 165 14.84 -19.76 13.06
C ALA A 165 14.56 -21.07 12.30
N PHE A 166 13.65 -21.07 11.33
CA PHE A 166 13.39 -22.22 10.46
C PHE A 166 14.63 -22.66 9.70
N MET A 167 15.38 -21.72 9.11
CA MET A 167 16.62 -22.04 8.39
C MET A 167 17.63 -22.78 9.28
N ALA A 168 17.76 -22.36 10.54
CA ALA A 168 18.62 -23.03 11.52
C ALA A 168 18.13 -24.44 11.91
N SER A 169 16.83 -24.71 11.76
CA SER A 169 16.20 -26.00 12.11
C SER A 169 16.10 -27.00 10.95
N ILE A 170 16.58 -26.65 9.74
CA ILE A 170 16.52 -27.55 8.58
C ILE A 170 17.47 -28.75 8.80
N PRO A 171 16.96 -30.01 8.83
CA PRO A 171 17.81 -31.18 9.03
C PRO A 171 18.79 -31.38 7.87
N ASP A 172 20.05 -31.72 8.20
CA ASP A 172 21.12 -31.99 7.23
C ASP A 172 20.79 -33.13 6.26
N SER A 173 19.98 -34.09 6.69
CA SER A 173 19.58 -35.26 5.91
C SER A 173 18.53 -34.98 4.83
N THR A 174 18.08 -33.73 4.66
CA THR A 174 16.98 -33.44 3.73
C THR A 174 17.47 -33.24 2.30
N HIS A 175 17.00 -34.06 1.36
CA HIS A 175 17.36 -33.95 -0.07
C HIS A 175 16.96 -32.60 -0.72
N LEU A 176 15.97 -31.90 -0.15
CA LEU A 176 15.52 -30.58 -0.59
C LEU A 176 16.11 -29.43 0.23
N LYS A 177 17.24 -29.62 0.91
CA LYS A 177 17.87 -28.60 1.77
C LYS A 177 18.06 -27.27 1.03
N ILE A 178 18.67 -27.30 -0.16
CA ILE A 178 18.93 -26.10 -0.97
C ILE A 178 17.62 -25.37 -1.34
N LEU A 179 16.59 -26.12 -1.76
CA LEU A 179 15.30 -25.53 -2.12
C LEU A 179 14.64 -24.81 -0.93
N GLN A 180 14.68 -25.42 0.27
CA GLN A 180 14.17 -24.79 1.48
C GLN A 180 14.87 -23.47 1.79
N TYR A 181 16.21 -23.44 1.69
CA TYR A 181 16.97 -22.20 1.85
C TYR A 181 16.59 -21.14 0.80
N ILE A 182 16.48 -21.52 -0.48
CA ILE A 182 16.11 -20.59 -1.55
C ILE A 182 14.73 -19.97 -1.28
N VAL A 183 13.74 -20.78 -0.90
CA VAL A 183 12.38 -20.31 -0.62
C VAL A 183 12.39 -19.36 0.58
N LEU A 184 12.98 -19.77 1.71
CA LEU A 184 13.01 -18.96 2.92
C LEU A 184 13.79 -17.64 2.72
N TRP A 185 14.96 -17.69 2.07
CA TRP A 185 15.71 -16.48 1.73
C TRP A 185 14.92 -15.53 0.82
N SER A 186 14.25 -16.07 -0.20
CA SER A 186 13.44 -15.26 -1.11
C SER A 186 12.32 -14.54 -0.36
N LEU A 187 11.61 -15.26 0.52
CA LEU A 187 10.55 -14.67 1.34
C LEU A 187 11.09 -13.62 2.31
N ILE A 188 12.17 -13.92 3.05
CA ILE A 188 12.83 -12.97 3.97
C ILE A 188 13.23 -11.69 3.23
N LEU A 189 13.95 -11.80 2.12
CA LEU A 189 14.44 -10.64 1.36
C LEU A 189 13.28 -9.80 0.81
N THR A 190 12.25 -10.48 0.31
CA THR A 190 11.07 -9.80 -0.24
C THR A 190 10.29 -9.08 0.86
N GLU A 191 10.17 -9.67 2.05
CA GLU A 191 9.44 -9.07 3.16
C GLU A 191 10.20 -7.95 3.86
N ILE A 192 11.52 -8.05 3.96
CA ILE A 192 12.38 -6.93 4.36
C ILE A 192 12.22 -5.77 3.38
N SER A 193 12.23 -6.06 2.07
CA SER A 193 12.06 -5.04 1.03
C SER A 193 10.68 -4.39 1.12
N SER A 194 9.63 -5.19 1.25
CA SER A 194 8.24 -4.74 1.45
C SER A 194 8.10 -3.85 2.68
N GLY A 195 8.64 -4.27 3.83
CA GLY A 195 8.65 -3.49 5.06
C GLY A 195 9.39 -2.17 4.91
N SER A 196 10.57 -2.18 4.28
CA SER A 196 11.38 -0.98 4.02
C SER A 196 10.65 0.04 3.14
N ILE A 197 9.94 -0.43 2.10
CA ILE A 197 9.15 0.44 1.23
C ILE A 197 7.99 1.07 2.00
N ARG A 198 7.27 0.28 2.81
CA ARG A 198 6.15 0.80 3.63
C ARG A 198 6.62 1.78 4.70
N PHE A 199 7.76 1.49 5.33
CA PHE A 199 8.37 2.39 6.29
C PHE A 199 8.71 3.72 5.66
N ARG A 200 9.43 3.71 4.53
CA ARG A 200 9.72 4.91 3.77
C ARG A 200 8.44 5.63 3.36
N ALA A 201 7.45 4.91 2.82
CA ALA A 201 6.18 5.46 2.38
C ALA A 201 5.53 6.26 3.51
N TYR A 202 5.31 5.66 4.69
CA TYR A 202 4.68 6.32 5.84
C TYR A 202 5.30 7.67 6.22
N TYR A 203 6.64 7.75 6.30
CA TYR A 203 7.32 8.99 6.64
C TYR A 203 7.36 10.00 5.50
N SER A 204 7.28 9.53 4.25
CA SER A 204 7.25 10.35 3.04
C SER A 204 5.83 10.69 2.54
N THR A 205 4.78 10.16 3.17
CA THR A 205 3.40 10.40 2.71
C THR A 205 3.05 11.89 2.88
N ASN A 206 2.46 12.48 1.85
CA ASN A 206 1.95 13.84 1.94
C ASN A 206 0.76 13.89 2.89
N GLY A 207 0.62 14.98 3.63
CA GLY A 207 -0.49 15.15 4.58
C GLY A 207 -1.90 15.16 3.99
N VAL A 208 -2.10 14.94 2.69
CA VAL A 208 -3.41 15.00 2.03
C VAL A 208 -3.64 13.68 1.29
N PRO A 209 -4.84 13.06 1.43
CA PRO A 209 -5.16 11.84 0.71
C PRO A 209 -5.09 12.04 -0.80
N ALA A 210 -4.55 11.04 -1.51
CA ALA A 210 -4.54 11.03 -2.97
C ALA A 210 -5.99 10.93 -3.51
N PRO A 211 -6.32 11.64 -4.60
CA PRO A 211 -7.62 11.51 -5.23
C PRO A 211 -7.76 10.14 -5.90
N SER A 212 -9.00 9.64 -5.97
CA SER A 212 -9.33 8.41 -6.68
C SER A 212 -9.40 8.68 -8.18
N VAL A 213 -8.83 7.81 -9.00
CA VAL A 213 -8.87 7.97 -10.47
C VAL A 213 -9.92 7.00 -11.04
N LYS A 214 -10.95 7.53 -11.70
CA LYS A 214 -11.95 6.68 -12.37
C LYS A 214 -11.34 6.00 -13.59
N GLY A 215 -11.61 4.70 -13.76
CA GLY A 215 -11.18 3.93 -14.92
C GLY A 215 -9.70 3.49 -14.90
N LEU A 216 -8.89 3.96 -13.95
CA LEU A 216 -7.51 3.51 -13.76
C LEU A 216 -7.25 3.18 -12.30
N ASP A 217 -6.62 2.03 -12.06
CA ASP A 217 -6.23 1.66 -10.70
C ASP A 217 -4.98 2.44 -10.28
N PHE A 218 -5.20 3.56 -9.59
CA PHE A 218 -4.14 4.33 -8.97
C PHE A 218 -3.83 3.93 -7.54
N SER A 219 -4.47 2.90 -7.02
CA SER A 219 -4.16 2.43 -5.68
C SER A 219 -2.72 1.89 -5.67
N THR A 220 -1.84 2.60 -4.99
CA THR A 220 -0.55 2.01 -4.64
C THR A 220 -0.86 1.01 -3.51
N SER A 221 -0.56 -0.27 -3.72
CA SER A 221 -0.68 -1.31 -2.67
C SER A 221 0.29 -1.09 -1.49
N ALA A 222 0.98 0.06 -1.47
CA ALA A 222 1.75 0.56 -0.36
C ALA A 222 0.89 0.68 0.91
N VAL A 223 -0.37 1.12 0.78
CA VAL A 223 -1.26 1.39 1.92
C VAL A 223 -2.49 0.46 1.99
N LYS A 224 -2.99 -0.09 0.86
CA LYS A 224 -4.15 -1.00 0.84
C LYS A 224 -3.73 -2.45 0.55
N ALA A 225 -4.23 -3.39 1.33
CA ALA A 225 -4.02 -4.82 1.09
C ALA A 225 -4.99 -5.32 0.02
N ASP A 226 -4.47 -5.57 -1.19
CA ASP A 226 -5.21 -6.26 -2.25
C ASP A 226 -5.54 -7.71 -1.83
N HIS A 227 -6.52 -8.32 -2.49
CA HIS A 227 -6.85 -9.75 -2.31
C HIS A 227 -5.61 -10.66 -2.47
N ILE A 228 -4.68 -10.28 -3.34
CA ILE A 228 -3.38 -10.96 -3.51
C ILE A 228 -2.52 -10.87 -2.24
N GLY A 229 -2.54 -9.74 -1.54
CA GLY A 229 -1.80 -9.56 -0.28
C GLY A 229 -2.32 -10.48 0.83
N LYS A 230 -3.64 -10.62 0.94
CA LYS A 230 -4.28 -11.53 1.92
C LYS A 230 -4.02 -12.99 1.59
N ALA A 231 -4.13 -13.37 0.31
CA ALA A 231 -3.79 -14.71 -0.13
C ALA A 231 -2.33 -15.05 0.22
N LYS A 232 -1.41 -14.13 -0.09
CA LYS A 232 0.00 -14.27 0.27
C LYS A 232 0.19 -14.53 1.76
N GLN A 233 -0.40 -13.72 2.65
CA GLN A 233 -0.34 -13.94 4.10
C GLN A 233 -0.84 -15.35 4.46
N THR A 234 -1.95 -15.81 3.89
CA THR A 234 -2.45 -17.18 4.14
C THR A 234 -1.44 -18.26 3.72
N PHE A 235 -0.84 -18.15 2.53
CA PHE A 235 0.20 -19.10 2.10
C PHE A 235 1.44 -19.05 2.99
N GLU A 236 1.87 -17.85 3.39
CA GLU A 236 3.01 -17.63 4.28
C GLU A 236 2.76 -18.25 5.66
N MET A 237 1.58 -18.04 6.25
CA MET A 237 1.27 -18.46 7.62
C MET A 237 0.97 -19.96 7.72
N PHE A 238 0.10 -20.49 6.85
CA PHE A 238 -0.14 -21.95 6.80
C PHE A 238 1.10 -22.70 6.32
N GLY A 239 1.82 -22.15 5.34
CA GLY A 239 3.08 -22.71 4.88
C GLY A 239 4.11 -22.77 6.00
N SER A 240 4.26 -21.69 6.76
CA SER A 240 5.13 -21.64 7.94
C SER A 240 4.71 -22.66 8.99
N ALA A 241 3.44 -22.69 9.40
CA ALA A 241 2.95 -23.63 10.41
C ALA A 241 3.16 -25.10 10.01
N PHE A 242 2.91 -25.45 8.75
CA PHE A 242 3.14 -26.81 8.26
C PHE A 242 4.62 -27.14 8.05
N PHE A 243 5.45 -26.16 7.71
CA PHE A 243 6.88 -26.36 7.46
C PHE A 243 7.62 -26.91 8.69
N ILE A 244 7.27 -26.42 9.87
CA ILE A 244 7.86 -26.82 11.14
C ILE A 244 7.33 -28.19 11.62
N LEU A 245 6.11 -28.56 11.25
CA LEU A 245 5.54 -29.87 11.58
C LEU A 245 6.16 -30.95 10.68
N ALA A 246 6.95 -31.86 11.25
CA ALA A 246 7.62 -32.94 10.52
C ALA A 246 6.76 -33.68 9.47
N PRO A 247 5.52 -34.14 9.77
CA PRO A 247 4.70 -34.85 8.77
C PRO A 247 4.19 -33.97 7.63
N PHE A 248 4.11 -32.66 7.84
CA PHE A 248 3.58 -31.70 6.86
C PHE A 248 4.64 -30.79 6.26
N ARG A 249 5.93 -31.01 6.57
CA ARG A 249 7.03 -30.11 6.18
C ARG A 249 7.06 -29.82 4.68
N TYR A 250 6.90 -30.84 3.85
CA TYR A 250 6.91 -30.66 2.39
C TYR A 250 5.67 -29.94 1.86
N LEU A 251 4.51 -30.15 2.50
CA LEU A 251 3.31 -29.36 2.20
C LEU A 251 3.54 -27.89 2.59
N GLY A 252 4.14 -27.64 3.76
CA GLY A 252 4.53 -26.31 4.19
C GLY A 252 5.51 -25.65 3.22
N LEU A 253 6.54 -26.38 2.77
CA LEU A 253 7.48 -25.90 1.77
C LEU A 253 6.79 -25.58 0.44
N LEU A 254 5.85 -26.41 -0.01
CA LEU A 254 5.08 -26.17 -1.23
C LEU A 254 4.26 -24.87 -1.12
N LEU A 255 3.59 -24.65 0.02
CA LEU A 255 2.82 -23.42 0.27
C LEU A 255 3.73 -22.18 0.36
N LEU A 256 4.88 -22.28 1.03
CA LEU A 256 5.86 -21.19 1.09
C LEU A 256 6.47 -20.89 -0.28
N ALA A 257 6.75 -21.91 -1.09
CA ALA A 257 7.22 -21.74 -2.46
C ALA A 257 6.16 -21.05 -3.33
N ALA A 258 4.88 -21.40 -3.16
CA ALA A 258 3.75 -20.74 -3.79
C ALA A 258 3.58 -19.27 -3.32
N ALA A 259 4.00 -18.94 -2.10
CA ALA A 259 4.00 -17.56 -1.62
C ALA A 259 5.08 -16.67 -2.29
N VAL A 260 6.18 -17.22 -2.80
CA VAL A 260 7.30 -16.43 -3.35
C VAL A 260 6.86 -15.52 -4.51
N PRO A 261 6.15 -16.01 -5.57
CA PRO A 261 5.64 -15.14 -6.63
C PRO A 261 4.67 -14.06 -6.13
N LEU A 262 3.86 -14.38 -5.12
CA LEU A 262 2.90 -13.45 -4.51
C LEU A 262 3.62 -12.35 -3.73
N ALA A 263 4.65 -12.70 -2.98
CA ALA A 263 5.50 -11.77 -2.26
C ALA A 263 6.23 -10.84 -3.24
N TYR A 264 6.79 -11.39 -4.33
CA TYR A 264 7.42 -10.61 -5.39
C TYR A 264 6.43 -9.61 -6.00
N GLU A 265 5.24 -10.05 -6.39
CA GLU A 265 4.20 -9.17 -6.94
C GLU A 265 3.81 -8.08 -5.93
N SER A 266 3.72 -8.43 -4.64
CA SER A 266 3.44 -7.50 -3.56
C SER A 266 4.47 -6.36 -3.49
N VAL A 267 5.75 -6.68 -3.67
CA VAL A 267 6.83 -5.67 -3.73
C VAL A 267 6.81 -4.92 -5.05
N ARG A 268 6.66 -5.60 -6.19
CA ARG A 268 6.61 -4.99 -7.53
C ARG A 268 5.59 -3.86 -7.60
N ARG A 269 4.38 -4.09 -7.07
CA ARG A 269 3.32 -3.07 -7.01
C ARG A 269 3.66 -1.88 -6.11
N LYS A 270 4.43 -2.10 -5.04
CA LYS A 270 4.85 -1.04 -4.11
C LYS A 270 6.03 -0.22 -4.62
N VAL A 271 6.89 -0.82 -5.46
CA VAL A 271 8.07 -0.15 -6.03
C VAL A 271 7.70 0.69 -7.24
N LYS A 272 6.60 0.38 -7.95
CA LYS A 272 6.23 1.07 -9.21
C LYS A 272 6.22 2.58 -9.00
N ARG A 273 7.24 3.23 -9.57
CA ARG A 273 7.37 4.68 -9.52
C ARG A 273 6.43 5.26 -10.55
N ARG A 274 5.70 6.28 -10.14
CA ARG A 274 4.90 7.11 -11.03
C ARG A 274 5.34 8.56 -10.88
N VAL A 275 5.54 9.21 -12.01
CA VAL A 275 5.95 10.60 -12.11
C VAL A 275 4.76 11.40 -12.60
N ILE A 276 4.29 12.30 -11.73
CA ILE A 276 3.17 13.19 -12.00
C ILE A 276 3.73 14.55 -12.37
N TYR A 277 3.18 15.15 -13.42
CA TYR A 277 3.45 16.53 -13.80
C TYR A 277 2.24 17.41 -13.58
N VAL A 278 2.48 18.63 -13.09
CA VAL A 278 1.48 19.69 -12.97
C VAL A 278 2.07 21.00 -13.47
N SER A 279 1.24 21.90 -13.99
CA SER A 279 1.65 23.30 -14.17
C SER A 279 1.68 24.00 -12.81
N GLY A 280 2.69 24.82 -12.63
CA GLY A 280 2.87 25.73 -11.49
C GLY A 280 2.66 27.18 -11.86
N ASP A 281 2.08 27.47 -13.03
CA ASP A 281 1.77 28.83 -13.47
C ASP A 281 0.58 29.39 -12.69
N VAL A 282 0.85 29.82 -11.46
CA VAL A 282 -0.14 30.34 -10.53
C VAL A 282 0.14 31.81 -10.23
N ASN A 283 -0.92 32.64 -10.23
CA ASN A 283 -0.80 34.05 -9.88
C ASN A 283 -0.34 34.25 -8.43
N LYS A 284 -0.73 33.33 -7.54
CA LYS A 284 -0.38 33.35 -6.12
C LYS A 284 -0.35 31.92 -5.58
N LEU A 285 0.72 31.58 -4.87
CA LEU A 285 0.81 30.34 -4.12
C LEU A 285 -0.07 30.44 -2.87
N ASP A 286 -1.22 29.77 -2.88
CA ASP A 286 -2.14 29.70 -1.75
C ASP A 286 -2.34 28.26 -1.25
N HIS A 287 -3.17 28.09 -0.23
CA HIS A 287 -3.44 26.78 0.35
C HIS A 287 -4.13 25.80 -0.61
N ASN A 288 -4.86 26.28 -1.63
CA ASN A 288 -5.51 25.44 -2.62
C ASN A 288 -4.48 24.86 -3.59
N VAL A 289 -3.53 25.69 -4.05
CA VAL A 289 -2.40 25.23 -4.88
C VAL A 289 -1.57 24.21 -4.12
N LEU A 290 -1.23 24.49 -2.86
CA LEU A 290 -0.47 23.56 -2.02
C LEU A 290 -1.21 22.24 -1.77
N LYS A 291 -2.53 22.29 -1.52
CA LYS A 291 -3.37 21.11 -1.37
C LYS A 291 -3.39 20.29 -2.67
N PHE A 292 -3.59 20.95 -3.81
CA PHE A 292 -3.57 20.33 -5.13
C PHE A 292 -2.23 19.64 -5.42
N TRP A 293 -1.10 20.29 -5.16
CA TRP A 293 0.23 19.67 -5.36
C TRP A 293 0.45 18.47 -4.43
N LYS A 294 -0.01 18.54 -3.17
CA LYS A 294 0.04 17.40 -2.25
C LYS A 294 -0.79 16.21 -2.76
N GLN A 295 -1.98 16.48 -3.30
CA GLN A 295 -2.84 15.48 -3.93
C GLN A 295 -2.21 14.89 -5.19
N ALA A 296 -1.64 15.74 -6.05
CA ALA A 296 -0.94 15.34 -7.27
C ALA A 296 0.25 14.42 -6.94
N LYS A 297 1.09 14.81 -5.98
CA LYS A 297 2.18 13.97 -5.50
C LYS A 297 1.66 12.65 -4.92
N GLY A 298 0.48 12.63 -4.28
CA GLY A 298 -0.16 11.41 -3.77
C GLY A 298 -0.54 10.39 -4.85
N LEU A 299 -0.78 10.83 -6.09
CA LEU A 299 -1.04 9.92 -7.23
C LEU A 299 0.23 9.20 -7.70
N GLY A 300 1.42 9.68 -7.32
CA GLY A 300 2.69 9.11 -7.74
C GLY A 300 3.73 9.00 -6.63
N SER A 301 4.94 8.65 -7.04
CA SER A 301 6.12 8.66 -6.17
C SER A 301 6.94 9.94 -6.32
N LYS A 302 6.70 10.70 -7.40
CA LYS A 302 7.45 11.88 -7.78
C LYS A 302 6.51 12.91 -8.41
N LEU A 303 6.63 14.17 -8.02
CA LEU A 303 5.94 15.32 -8.58
C LEU A 303 6.93 16.26 -9.24
N ILE A 304 6.65 16.61 -10.49
CA ILE A 304 7.35 17.63 -11.26
C ILE A 304 6.39 18.80 -11.46
N VAL A 305 6.80 20.01 -11.10
CA VAL A 305 6.04 21.24 -11.33
C VAL A 305 6.70 22.02 -12.45
N GLY A 306 5.99 22.31 -13.53
CA GLY A 306 6.50 23.15 -14.61
C GLY A 306 6.01 24.58 -14.52
N ILE A 307 6.92 25.54 -14.60
CA ILE A 307 6.63 26.97 -14.57
C ILE A 307 7.03 27.53 -15.93
N SER A 308 6.07 28.08 -16.65
CA SER A 308 6.24 28.60 -18.01
C SER A 308 6.85 29.99 -18.02
N SER A 309 6.67 30.77 -16.94
CA SER A 309 7.27 32.09 -16.81
C SER A 309 8.75 32.02 -16.41
N ASP A 310 9.53 33.02 -16.83
CA ASP A 310 10.91 33.28 -16.35
C ASP A 310 10.94 33.82 -14.89
N ASP A 311 9.85 33.65 -14.13
CA ASP A 311 9.71 34.15 -12.77
C ASP A 311 10.52 33.29 -11.79
N LYS A 312 11.66 33.85 -11.37
CA LYS A 312 12.56 33.21 -10.40
C LYS A 312 11.91 32.99 -9.04
N ASP A 313 11.00 33.88 -8.63
CA ASP A 313 10.32 33.75 -7.33
C ASP A 313 9.30 32.62 -7.38
N ALA A 314 8.58 32.46 -8.49
CA ALA A 314 7.70 31.30 -8.71
C ALA A 314 8.49 29.97 -8.65
N VAL A 315 9.66 29.92 -9.30
CA VAL A 315 10.54 28.73 -9.26
C VAL A 315 11.03 28.45 -7.84
N ALA A 316 11.45 29.47 -7.10
CA ALA A 316 11.91 29.33 -5.72
C ALA A 316 10.78 28.88 -4.78
N ASN A 317 9.58 29.47 -4.92
CA ASN A 317 8.41 29.12 -4.13
C ASN A 317 7.96 27.68 -4.38
N ALA A 318 7.91 27.25 -5.64
CA ALA A 318 7.59 25.86 -5.97
C ALA A 318 8.64 24.88 -5.43
N SER A 319 9.92 25.23 -5.54
CA SER A 319 11.03 24.42 -5.03
C SER A 319 11.05 24.32 -3.49
N ALA A 320 10.49 25.31 -2.80
CA ALA A 320 10.37 25.33 -1.34
C ALA A 320 9.21 24.44 -0.81
N CYS A 321 8.33 23.95 -1.69
CA CYS A 321 7.19 23.14 -1.29
C CYS A 321 7.56 21.67 -1.05
N GLU A 322 7.24 21.15 0.14
CA GLU A 322 7.62 19.78 0.56
C GLU A 322 7.13 18.65 -0.37
N SER A 323 6.04 18.89 -1.11
CA SER A 323 5.45 17.91 -2.02
C SER A 323 6.09 17.90 -3.41
N VAL A 324 6.91 18.89 -3.75
CA VAL A 324 7.51 19.09 -5.08
C VAL A 324 8.92 18.51 -5.08
N ASP A 325 9.20 17.53 -5.94
CA ASP A 325 10.55 16.95 -6.02
C ASP A 325 11.44 17.68 -7.03
N PHE A 326 10.86 18.15 -8.13
CA PHE A 326 11.59 18.87 -9.19
C PHE A 326 10.73 19.99 -9.76
N VAL A 327 11.38 21.09 -10.12
CA VAL A 327 10.76 22.20 -10.84
C VAL A 327 11.41 22.32 -12.21
N VAL A 328 10.58 22.41 -13.25
CA VAL A 328 11.02 22.73 -14.61
C VAL A 328 10.78 24.21 -14.84
N ALA A 329 11.84 25.00 -14.81
CA ALA A 329 11.79 26.39 -15.25
C ALA A 329 11.62 26.46 -16.78
N ASN A 330 10.89 27.45 -17.25
CA ASN A 330 10.57 27.68 -18.65
C ASN A 330 9.93 26.46 -19.32
N ALA A 331 8.99 25.85 -18.60
CA ALA A 331 8.17 24.77 -19.13
C ALA A 331 7.38 25.26 -20.36
N PRO A 332 7.12 24.40 -21.36
CA PRO A 332 6.34 24.79 -22.52
C PRO A 332 4.89 25.05 -22.10
N THR A 333 4.28 26.11 -22.64
CA THR A 333 2.87 26.46 -22.36
C THR A 333 1.90 25.39 -22.84
N GLU A 334 2.25 24.69 -23.92
CA GLU A 334 1.54 23.52 -24.41
C GLU A 334 2.39 22.27 -24.14
N ILE A 335 1.85 21.35 -23.35
CA ILE A 335 2.55 20.12 -22.97
C ILE A 335 2.30 19.10 -24.06
N SER A 336 3.37 18.45 -24.55
CA SER A 336 3.32 17.40 -25.58
C SER A 336 3.85 16.05 -25.08
N LYS A 337 3.51 14.96 -25.77
CA LYS A 337 3.98 13.62 -25.40
C LYS A 337 5.52 13.52 -25.44
N ALA A 338 6.16 14.15 -26.43
CA ALA A 338 7.61 14.20 -26.53
C ALA A 338 8.28 14.88 -25.32
N PHE A 339 7.65 15.92 -24.76
CA PHE A 339 8.12 16.55 -23.53
C PHE A 339 7.99 15.61 -22.33
N LEU A 340 6.84 14.95 -22.18
CA LEU A 340 6.63 13.98 -21.11
C LEU A 340 7.64 12.83 -21.16
N ASP A 341 7.86 12.25 -22.34
CA ASP A 341 8.81 11.15 -22.53
C ASP A 341 10.24 11.58 -22.23
N LYS A 342 10.63 12.79 -22.67
CA LYS A 342 11.94 13.38 -22.34
C LYS A 342 12.13 13.57 -20.84
N MET A 343 11.07 13.92 -20.12
CA MET A 343 11.10 14.15 -18.67
C MET A 343 10.82 12.88 -17.85
N GLY A 344 10.50 11.76 -18.51
CA GLY A 344 10.07 10.53 -17.86
C GLY A 344 8.79 10.71 -17.02
N VAL A 345 7.84 11.52 -17.51
CA VAL A 345 6.55 11.76 -16.87
C VAL A 345 5.53 10.76 -17.37
N ASP A 346 4.82 10.11 -16.45
CA ASP A 346 3.76 9.14 -16.77
C ASP A 346 2.42 9.83 -17.02
N TYR A 347 2.07 10.79 -16.15
CA TYR A 347 0.77 11.47 -16.19
C TYR A 347 0.90 12.97 -15.95
N VAL A 348 0.08 13.73 -16.67
CA VAL A 348 -0.19 15.15 -16.41
C VAL A 348 -1.49 15.24 -15.64
N LEU A 349 -1.51 16.02 -14.56
CA LEU A 349 -2.72 16.30 -13.80
C LEU A 349 -3.09 17.78 -13.96
N SER A 350 -4.32 18.03 -14.42
CA SER A 350 -4.91 19.36 -14.51
C SER A 350 -6.02 19.52 -13.45
N SER A 351 -6.27 20.78 -13.06
CA SER A 351 -7.41 21.14 -12.22
C SER A 351 -7.99 22.46 -12.69
N SER A 352 -9.31 22.60 -12.57
CA SER A 352 -10.03 23.85 -12.88
C SER A 352 -9.62 25.01 -11.97
N THR A 353 -9.04 24.73 -10.80
CA THR A 353 -8.70 25.73 -9.78
C THR A 353 -7.30 26.33 -9.91
N VAL A 354 -6.34 25.63 -10.54
CA VAL A 354 -4.89 25.99 -10.50
C VAL A 354 -4.33 26.41 -11.88
N ALA A 355 -5.23 26.70 -12.83
CA ALA A 355 -4.98 26.99 -14.26
C ALA A 355 -5.02 25.75 -15.17
N LYS A 356 -5.74 25.90 -16.28
CA LYS A 356 -5.94 24.85 -17.27
C LYS A 356 -4.68 24.72 -18.12
N ILE A 357 -4.01 23.57 -18.00
CA ILE A 357 -2.89 23.22 -18.86
C ILE A 357 -3.40 23.13 -20.30
N SER A 358 -2.74 23.78 -21.24
CA SER A 358 -2.96 23.54 -22.66
C SER A 358 -2.30 22.22 -23.02
N ILE A 359 -3.13 21.25 -23.42
CA ILE A 359 -2.70 19.89 -23.71
C ILE A 359 -2.84 19.69 -25.20
N SER A 360 -1.75 19.32 -25.86
CA SER A 360 -1.78 19.03 -27.29
C SER A 360 -2.66 17.80 -27.58
N GLN A 361 -3.26 17.76 -28.77
CA GLN A 361 -4.22 16.72 -29.15
C GLN A 361 -3.64 15.29 -29.12
N ASP A 362 -2.32 15.15 -29.27
CA ASP A 362 -1.59 13.89 -29.17
C ASP A 362 -1.64 13.28 -27.75
N LEU A 363 -1.70 14.08 -26.68
CA LEU A 363 -1.74 13.54 -25.31
C LEU A 363 -3.08 12.93 -24.95
N ALA A 364 -4.17 13.47 -25.50
CA ALA A 364 -5.51 12.95 -25.28
C ALA A 364 -5.68 11.53 -25.84
N SER A 365 -4.94 11.16 -26.89
CA SER A 365 -5.00 9.82 -27.47
C SER A 365 -4.14 8.78 -26.73
N HIS A 366 -3.24 9.20 -25.85
CA HIS A 366 -2.28 8.32 -25.16
C HIS A 366 -2.66 7.99 -23.69
N ASN A 367 -3.83 8.42 -23.22
CA ASN A 367 -4.30 8.20 -21.84
C ASN A 367 -3.30 8.69 -20.76
N CYS A 368 -2.58 9.79 -21.04
CA CYS A 368 -1.59 10.37 -20.12
C CYS A 368 -2.11 11.61 -19.37
N CYS A 369 -3.35 12.03 -19.60
CA CYS A 369 -3.92 13.22 -18.98
C CYS A 369 -5.03 12.86 -17.99
N LEU A 370 -4.90 13.40 -16.78
CA LEU A 370 -5.87 13.33 -15.71
C LEU A 370 -6.44 14.72 -15.45
N GLU A 371 -7.75 14.80 -15.24
CA GLU A 371 -8.43 16.02 -14.82
C GLU A 371 -9.07 15.78 -13.45
N MET A 372 -8.78 16.68 -12.51
CA MET A 372 -9.41 16.68 -11.20
C MET A 372 -10.82 17.26 -11.32
N VAL A 373 -11.84 16.40 -11.20
CA VAL A 373 -13.26 16.77 -11.29
C VAL A 373 -13.72 17.42 -9.98
N ASP A 374 -13.27 16.86 -8.86
CA ASP A 374 -13.52 17.35 -7.50
C ASP A 374 -12.29 17.08 -6.62
N GLU A 375 -12.32 17.53 -5.36
CA GLU A 375 -11.18 17.38 -4.44
C GLU A 375 -10.78 15.93 -4.15
N SER A 376 -11.61 14.95 -4.49
CA SER A 376 -11.44 13.53 -4.17
C SER A 376 -11.35 12.62 -5.40
N THR A 377 -11.62 13.15 -6.60
CA THR A 377 -11.81 12.35 -7.79
C THR A 377 -11.15 12.98 -9.02
N CYS A 378 -10.42 12.13 -9.75
CA CYS A 378 -9.85 12.44 -11.06
C CYS A 378 -10.45 11.53 -12.13
N THR A 379 -10.56 12.03 -13.35
CA THR A 379 -10.96 11.28 -14.54
C THR A 379 -9.88 11.36 -15.60
N LEU A 380 -9.86 10.38 -16.49
CA LEU A 380 -8.99 10.43 -17.65
C LEU A 380 -9.60 11.36 -18.70
N VAL A 381 -8.83 12.33 -19.20
CA VAL A 381 -9.31 13.24 -20.23
C VAL A 381 -9.47 12.46 -21.54
N GLY A 382 -10.69 12.44 -22.08
CA GLY A 382 -11.02 11.77 -23.35
C GLY A 382 -11.83 10.46 -23.22
N SER A 383 -12.04 9.92 -22.01
CA SER A 383 -12.76 8.65 -21.82
C SER A 383 -14.29 8.75 -21.89
N GLU A 384 -14.89 9.94 -21.86
CA GLU A 384 -16.36 10.11 -21.79
C GLU A 384 -17.11 9.93 -23.12
N LYS A 385 -16.44 9.69 -24.24
CA LYS A 385 -17.12 9.60 -25.55
C LYS A 385 -17.66 8.22 -25.94
N THR A 386 -17.58 7.21 -25.07
CA THR A 386 -17.93 5.82 -25.45
C THR A 386 -19.11 5.20 -24.72
N GLU A 387 -19.78 5.88 -23.78
CA GLU A 387 -20.89 5.29 -22.98
C GLU A 387 -22.30 5.79 -23.35
N LYS A 388 -22.51 6.44 -24.51
CA LYS A 388 -23.85 6.79 -24.99
C LYS A 388 -24.03 6.53 -26.49
N SER A 389 -24.03 5.25 -26.86
CA SER A 389 -24.74 4.76 -28.06
C SER A 389 -24.95 3.27 -27.93
N ASP A 390 -25.98 2.87 -27.19
CA ASP A 390 -26.74 1.63 -27.39
C ASP A 390 -28.19 1.88 -26.95
#